data_AF-A0A1Y1V5N5-F1
#
_entry.id   AF-A0A1Y1V5N5-F1
#
_cell.length_a   1.000
_cell.length_b   1.000
_cell.length_c   1.000
_cell.angle_alpha   90.00
_cell.angle_beta   90.00
_cell.angle_gamma   90.00
#
_symmetry.space_group_name_H-M   'P 1'
#
loop_
_entity.id
_entity.type
_entity.pdbx_description
1 polymer ?
#
loop_
_entity_poly.entity_id
_entity_poly.type
_entity_poly.pdbx_seq_one_letter_code
_entity_poly.pdbx_strand_id
1 'polypeptide(L)'
;MAERKATNKYYPPDWDPSKGSINKYVGQHPYRDRARKLEQGILIVRFELPYNIKCEGCSNYITQGNRYNAEKKKIGMYYSTPIFSFRMKCHLCSNWIEIHTDPKNTEYVIVSGARRKFEDWDPKENGSIALTDEKEKEVLESNAFYKLENELKNKKKAEESIPLLTQLQNLSERQWKDPYTSSYIIRKSFRVSF
;
A
#
# COMPACT_ATOMS: atom_id res chain seq x y z
N MET A 1 25.45 24.43 18.65
CA MET A 1 25.36 23.44 17.55
C MET A 1 26.20 23.96 16.40
N ALA A 2 27.10 23.14 15.84
CA ALA A 2 27.85 23.55 14.65
C ALA A 2 26.91 23.68 13.44
N GLU A 3 27.27 24.54 12.50
CA GLU A 3 26.49 24.82 11.29
C GLU A 3 26.43 23.58 10.37
N ARG A 4 25.26 23.31 9.76
CA ARG A 4 25.03 22.10 8.93
C ARG A 4 25.99 22.02 7.73
N LYS A 5 26.35 23.17 7.16
CA LYS A 5 27.31 23.30 6.06
C LYS A 5 28.48 24.17 6.48
N ALA A 6 29.14 23.79 7.58
CA ALA A 6 30.37 24.46 7.98
C ALA A 6 31.40 24.42 6.84
N THR A 7 31.83 25.60 6.40
CA THR A 7 32.87 25.80 5.37
C THR A 7 34.23 25.35 5.88
N ASN A 8 34.55 25.73 7.11
CA ASN A 8 35.79 25.38 7.76
C ASN A 8 35.55 24.27 8.79
N LYS A 9 36.37 23.22 8.73
CA LYS A 9 36.42 22.15 9.73
C LYS A 9 37.77 22.23 10.43
N TYR A 10 37.78 22.06 11.74
CA TYR A 10 39.03 21.96 12.48
C TYR A 10 39.74 20.66 12.11
N TYR A 11 40.99 20.77 11.69
CA TYR A 11 41.90 19.65 11.50
C TYR A 11 42.98 19.75 12.58
N PRO A 12 43.22 18.68 13.37
CA PRO A 12 44.30 18.65 14.35
C PRO A 12 45.66 18.93 13.69
N PRO A 13 46.58 19.64 14.34
CA PRO A 13 47.91 19.94 13.80
C PRO A 13 48.72 18.70 13.39
N ASP A 14 48.48 17.58 14.08
CA ASP A 14 49.16 16.30 13.81
C ASP A 14 48.56 15.51 12.64
N TRP A 15 47.43 15.96 12.07
CA TRP A 15 46.75 15.26 10.98
C TRP A 15 47.25 15.74 9.61
N ASP A 16 47.75 14.79 8.83
CA ASP A 16 48.15 14.99 7.43
C ASP A 16 47.15 14.30 6.49
N PRO A 17 46.83 14.86 5.31
CA PRO A 17 45.92 14.24 4.34
C PRO A 17 46.31 12.82 3.92
N SER A 18 47.60 12.48 3.96
CA SER A 18 48.12 11.14 3.68
C SER A 18 47.64 10.07 4.67
N LYS A 19 47.19 10.47 5.88
CA LYS A 19 46.68 9.57 6.93
C LYS A 19 45.22 9.16 6.70
N GLY A 20 44.60 9.61 5.61
CA GLY A 20 43.22 9.31 5.24
C GLY A 20 42.22 10.28 5.86
N SER A 21 40.93 9.91 5.88
CA SER A 21 39.88 10.84 6.35
C SER A 21 40.01 11.20 7.83
N ILE A 22 39.60 12.42 8.20
CA ILE A 22 39.60 12.89 9.60
C ILE A 22 38.81 11.95 10.54
N ASN A 23 37.72 11.39 10.04
CA ASN A 23 36.92 10.40 10.76
C ASN A 23 37.75 9.17 11.13
N LYS A 24 38.59 8.68 10.22
CA LYS A 24 39.51 7.56 10.46
C LYS A 24 40.58 7.92 11.50
N TYR A 25 41.11 9.14 11.44
CA TYR A 25 42.10 9.64 12.41
C TYR A 25 41.53 9.73 13.83
N VAL A 26 40.29 10.18 13.98
CA VAL A 26 39.59 10.26 15.28
C VAL A 26 39.02 8.89 15.71
N GLY A 27 39.12 7.85 14.86
CA GLY A 27 38.55 6.53 15.14
C GLY A 27 37.02 6.48 15.08
N GLN A 28 36.37 7.46 14.42
CA GLN A 28 34.92 7.53 14.28
C GLN A 28 34.47 7.05 12.89
N HIS A 29 33.43 6.21 12.84
CA HIS A 29 32.81 5.86 11.56
C HIS A 29 31.92 7.02 11.03
N PRO A 30 31.90 7.30 9.71
CA PRO A 30 31.02 8.34 9.14
C PRO A 30 29.54 8.17 9.50
N TYR A 31 29.06 6.92 9.56
CA TYR A 31 27.68 6.60 9.96
C TYR A 31 27.47 6.50 11.49
N ARG A 32 28.51 6.75 12.29
CA ARG A 32 28.48 6.76 13.76
C ARG A 32 27.75 5.53 14.32
N ASP A 33 26.76 5.75 15.18
CA ASP A 33 25.99 4.71 15.86
C ASP A 33 25.26 3.74 14.92
N ARG A 34 24.93 4.18 13.70
CA ARG A 34 24.25 3.32 12.71
C ARG A 34 25.13 2.18 12.23
N ALA A 35 26.46 2.36 12.32
CA ALA A 35 27.47 1.37 11.93
C ALA A 35 28.02 0.56 13.13
N ARG A 36 27.37 0.59 14.31
CA ARG A 36 27.80 -0.21 15.47
C ARG A 36 27.93 -1.71 15.20
N LYS A 37 27.16 -2.23 14.25
CA LYS A 37 27.16 -3.66 13.87
C LYS A 37 27.78 -3.91 12.48
N LEU A 38 28.63 -2.99 12.00
CA LEU A 38 29.20 -3.08 10.66
C LEU A 38 30.11 -4.30 10.48
N GLU A 39 30.78 -4.75 11.55
CA GLU A 39 31.58 -5.99 11.55
C GLU A 39 30.74 -7.22 11.20
N GLN A 40 29.45 -7.20 11.51
CA GLN A 40 28.49 -8.27 11.16
C GLN A 40 27.84 -8.06 9.79
N GLY A 41 28.24 -7.01 9.05
CA GLY A 41 27.63 -6.59 7.79
C GLY A 41 26.24 -5.95 7.96
N ILE A 42 25.90 -5.49 9.16
CA ILE A 42 24.58 -4.93 9.49
C ILE A 42 24.67 -3.42 9.64
N LEU A 43 23.81 -2.70 8.90
CA LEU A 43 23.65 -1.26 9.00
C LEU A 43 22.25 -0.91 9.53
N ILE A 44 22.17 -0.02 10.52
CA ILE A 44 20.88 0.42 11.07
C ILE A 44 20.31 1.54 10.21
N VAL A 45 19.22 1.25 9.49
CA VAL A 45 18.52 2.19 8.61
C VAL A 45 17.12 2.49 9.12
N ARG A 46 16.55 3.63 8.70
CA ARG A 46 15.15 3.94 8.97
C ARG A 46 14.35 3.40 7.79
N PHE A 47 13.50 2.40 8.04
CA PHE A 47 12.73 1.68 7.04
C PHE A 47 11.24 1.98 7.23
N GLU A 48 10.55 2.32 6.16
CA GLU A 48 9.10 2.52 6.14
C GLU A 48 8.44 1.26 5.59
N LEU A 49 7.38 0.79 6.24
CA LEU A 49 6.71 -0.42 5.78
C LEU A 49 6.01 -0.19 4.43
N PRO A 50 6.23 -1.06 3.44
CA PRO A 50 5.71 -0.88 2.08
C PRO A 50 4.21 -1.17 1.96
N TYR A 51 3.63 -1.97 2.86
CA TYR A 51 2.21 -2.34 2.86
C TYR A 51 1.73 -2.69 4.29
N ASN A 52 0.43 -2.88 4.44
CA ASN A 52 -0.20 -3.29 5.70
C ASN A 52 0.20 -4.74 6.06
N ILE A 53 0.67 -4.93 7.29
CA ILE A 53 1.10 -6.26 7.78
C ILE A 53 0.39 -6.60 9.08
N LYS A 54 0.16 -7.90 9.31
CA LYS A 54 -0.31 -8.44 10.59
C LYS A 54 0.86 -9.15 11.27
N CYS A 55 1.24 -8.74 12.47
CA CYS A 55 2.32 -9.40 13.20
C CYS A 55 1.85 -10.76 13.73
N GLU A 56 2.66 -11.82 13.59
CA GLU A 56 2.29 -13.15 14.07
C GLU A 56 2.35 -13.27 15.61
N GLY A 57 3.21 -12.48 16.27
CA GLY A 57 3.38 -12.53 17.72
C GLY A 57 2.23 -11.90 18.51
N CYS A 58 1.78 -10.71 18.13
CA CYS A 58 0.70 -9.98 18.83
C CYS A 58 -0.62 -9.91 18.06
N SER A 59 -0.70 -10.47 16.85
CA SER A 59 -1.87 -10.43 15.96
C SER A 59 -2.40 -9.03 15.60
N ASN A 60 -1.69 -7.97 15.97
CA ASN A 60 -2.07 -6.60 15.66
C ASN A 60 -1.62 -6.21 14.24
N TYR A 61 -2.40 -5.29 13.65
CA TYR A 61 -2.10 -4.74 12.34
C TYR A 61 -1.14 -3.56 12.47
N ILE A 62 -0.19 -3.51 11.55
CA ILE A 62 0.74 -2.40 11.37
C ILE A 62 0.44 -1.81 10.00
N THR A 63 0.11 -0.53 10.00
CA THR A 63 -0.21 0.19 8.76
C THR A 63 1.03 0.46 7.93
N GLN A 64 0.83 0.61 6.63
CA GLN A 64 1.82 1.11 5.68
C GLN A 64 2.38 2.47 6.15
N GLY A 65 3.66 2.71 5.85
CA GLY A 65 4.34 3.97 6.16
C GLY A 65 4.88 4.10 7.59
N ASN A 66 4.58 3.14 8.48
CA ASN A 66 5.17 3.12 9.81
C ASN A 66 6.71 2.97 9.74
N ARG A 67 7.42 3.81 10.49
CA ARG A 67 8.89 3.95 10.47
C ARG A 67 9.54 3.11 11.55
N TYR A 68 10.44 2.21 11.16
CA TYR A 68 11.22 1.36 12.06
C TYR A 68 12.72 1.64 11.93
N ASN A 69 13.45 1.44 13.03
CA ASN A 69 14.90 1.24 12.97
C ASN A 69 15.14 -0.22 12.60
N ALA A 70 15.52 -0.48 11.35
CA ALA A 70 15.71 -1.80 10.81
C ALA A 70 17.21 -2.12 10.64
N GLU A 71 17.56 -3.37 10.92
CA GLU A 71 18.85 -3.95 10.62
C GLU A 71 18.88 -4.36 9.14
N LYS A 72 19.61 -3.61 8.32
CA LYS A 72 19.82 -3.91 6.91
C LYS A 72 21.04 -4.82 6.77
N LYS A 73 20.84 -6.00 6.18
CA LYS A 73 21.89 -6.97 5.85
C LYS A 73 21.80 -7.36 4.37
N LYS A 74 22.94 -7.50 3.70
CA LYS A 74 23.00 -8.11 2.35
C LYS A 74 23.01 -9.64 2.52
N ILE A 75 22.03 -10.33 1.96
CA ILE A 75 21.91 -11.80 2.07
C ILE A 75 22.34 -12.50 0.79
N GLY A 76 22.01 -11.94 -0.37
CA GLY A 76 22.29 -12.58 -1.65
C GLY A 76 22.37 -11.57 -2.79
N MET A 77 22.37 -12.10 -4.02
CA MET A 77 22.32 -11.32 -5.25
C MET A 77 21.36 -11.98 -6.24
N TYR A 78 20.56 -11.16 -6.91
CA TYR A 78 19.76 -11.53 -8.08
C TYR A 78 20.45 -10.95 -9.31
N TYR A 79 21.17 -11.78 -10.06
CA TYR A 79 22.12 -11.36 -11.09
C TYR A 79 23.12 -10.33 -10.54
N SER A 80 23.03 -9.06 -10.96
CA SER A 80 23.86 -7.96 -10.48
C SER A 80 23.27 -7.19 -9.29
N THR A 81 21.99 -7.39 -8.96
CA THR A 81 21.28 -6.61 -7.94
C THR A 81 21.35 -7.30 -6.58
N PRO A 82 21.80 -6.63 -5.50
CA PRO A 82 21.86 -7.22 -4.18
C PRO A 82 20.47 -7.41 -3.56
N ILE A 83 20.26 -8.56 -2.93
CA ILE A 83 19.08 -8.84 -2.10
C ILE A 83 19.39 -8.42 -0.66
N PHE A 84 18.57 -7.49 -0.14
CA PHE A 84 18.66 -7.02 1.23
C PHE A 84 17.58 -7.65 2.10
N SER A 85 17.96 -8.02 3.32
CA SER A 85 17.04 -8.31 4.41
C SER A 85 16.99 -7.14 5.37
N PHE A 86 15.78 -6.82 5.78
CA PHE A 86 15.44 -5.83 6.78
C PHE A 86 14.80 -6.54 7.95
N ARG A 87 15.53 -6.56 9.07
CA ARG A 87 15.06 -7.14 10.32
C ARG A 87 14.69 -6.05 11.31
N MET A 88 13.48 -6.08 11.86
CA MET A 88 12.98 -5.07 12.80
C MET A 88 12.10 -5.69 13.88
N LYS A 89 11.95 -5.00 15.01
CA LYS A 89 11.02 -5.41 16.08
C LYS A 89 9.64 -4.79 15.87
N CYS A 90 8.60 -5.51 16.24
CA CYS A 90 7.26 -4.93 16.34
C CYS A 90 7.25 -3.81 17.39
N HIS A 91 6.38 -2.81 17.21
CA HIS A 91 6.21 -1.72 18.19
C HIS A 91 5.44 -2.15 19.45
N LEU A 92 4.62 -3.20 19.35
CA LEU A 92 3.78 -3.71 20.44
C LEU A 92 4.36 -4.95 21.13
N CYS A 93 5.27 -5.69 20.48
CA CYS A 93 5.83 -6.92 21.04
C CYS A 93 7.32 -7.06 20.70
N SER A 94 7.99 -7.96 21.42
CA SER A 94 9.41 -8.28 21.21
C SER A 94 9.67 -9.19 20.00
N ASN A 95 8.64 -9.50 19.19
CA ASN A 95 8.79 -10.33 18.01
C ASN A 95 9.60 -9.64 16.92
N TRP A 96 10.40 -10.41 16.20
CA TRP A 96 11.19 -9.94 15.07
C TRP A 96 10.44 -10.21 13.76
N ILE A 97 10.43 -9.21 12.89
CA ILE A 97 9.87 -9.28 11.54
C ILE A 97 11.04 -9.18 10.57
N GLU A 98 11.06 -10.07 9.58
CA GLU A 98 12.08 -10.10 8.54
C GLU A 98 11.45 -9.94 7.15
N ILE A 99 11.89 -8.91 6.43
CA ILE A 99 11.41 -8.56 5.09
C ILE A 99 12.59 -8.56 4.13
N HIS A 100 12.45 -9.23 2.99
CA HIS A 100 13.47 -9.30 1.95
C HIS A 100 13.02 -8.49 0.73
N THR A 101 13.97 -7.96 -0.02
CA THR A 101 13.72 -7.39 -1.35
C THR A 101 13.68 -8.50 -2.39
N ASP A 102 12.68 -8.50 -3.27
CA ASP A 102 12.63 -9.35 -4.46
C ASP A 102 12.79 -8.49 -5.73
N PRO A 103 14.02 -8.41 -6.30
CA PRO A 103 14.26 -7.65 -7.52
C PRO A 103 13.55 -8.19 -8.76
N LYS A 104 13.10 -9.45 -8.77
CA LYS A 104 12.42 -10.04 -9.94
C LYS A 104 11.03 -9.44 -10.13
N ASN A 105 10.28 -9.33 -9.03
CA ASN A 105 8.90 -8.83 -9.03
C ASN A 105 8.80 -7.37 -8.59
N THR A 106 9.94 -6.72 -8.25
CA THR A 106 9.99 -5.36 -7.68
C THR A 106 9.21 -5.21 -6.37
N GLU A 107 9.12 -6.30 -5.60
CA GLU A 107 8.32 -6.36 -4.38
C GLU A 107 9.18 -6.59 -3.13
N TYR A 108 8.57 -6.34 -1.98
CA TYR A 108 9.11 -6.76 -0.69
C TYR A 108 8.35 -7.99 -0.22
N VAL A 109 9.07 -9.05 0.15
CA VAL A 109 8.50 -10.32 0.62
C VAL A 109 8.76 -10.47 2.10
N ILE A 110 7.72 -10.75 2.88
CA ILE A 110 7.89 -11.11 4.29
C ILE A 110 8.34 -12.56 4.36
N VAL A 111 9.49 -12.79 5.00
CA VAL A 111 10.02 -14.14 5.21
C VAL A 111 9.58 -14.68 6.56
N SER A 112 9.54 -13.84 7.61
CA SER A 112 9.16 -14.28 8.95
C SER A 112 8.54 -13.17 9.81
N GLY A 113 7.71 -13.58 10.78
CA GLY A 113 7.24 -12.74 11.89
C GLY A 113 6.03 -11.85 11.59
N ALA A 114 5.59 -11.80 10.34
CA ALA A 114 4.37 -11.12 9.94
C ALA A 114 3.75 -11.76 8.69
N ARG A 115 2.48 -11.44 8.45
CA ARG A 115 1.77 -11.77 7.21
C ARG A 115 1.31 -10.50 6.52
N ARG A 116 1.40 -10.47 5.19
CA ARG A 116 0.84 -9.38 4.39
C ARG A 116 -0.68 -9.41 4.52
N LYS A 117 -1.29 -8.27 4.81
CA LYS A 117 -2.74 -8.13 4.69
C LYS A 117 -3.02 -7.93 3.19
N PHE A 118 -3.70 -8.88 2.59
CA PHE A 118 -4.29 -8.70 1.27
C PHE A 118 -5.64 -8.01 1.46
N GLU A 119 -5.82 -6.87 0.80
CA GLU A 119 -7.11 -6.17 0.73
C GLU A 119 -7.68 -6.46 -0.65
N ASP A 120 -8.02 -7.72 -0.89
CA ASP A 120 -8.79 -8.07 -2.08
C ASP A 120 -10.23 -7.63 -1.80
N TRP A 121 -10.78 -6.82 -2.70
CA TRP A 121 -12.17 -6.40 -2.61
C TRP A 121 -13.04 -7.60 -2.98
N ASP A 122 -13.61 -8.26 -1.99
CA ASP A 122 -14.59 -9.33 -2.21
C ASP A 122 -16.00 -8.71 -2.37
N PRO A 123 -16.62 -8.80 -3.56
CA PRO A 123 -17.97 -8.27 -3.79
C PRO A 123 -19.01 -8.96 -2.89
N LYS A 124 -18.79 -10.25 -2.58
CA LYS A 124 -19.71 -11.12 -1.81
C LYS A 124 -19.82 -10.69 -0.35
N GLU A 125 -18.71 -10.26 0.29
CA GLU A 125 -18.71 -9.86 1.70
C GLU A 125 -19.38 -8.49 1.93
N ASN A 126 -19.32 -7.59 0.95
CA ASN A 126 -19.85 -6.22 1.05
C ASN A 126 -21.32 -6.07 0.60
N GLY A 127 -22.04 -7.18 0.36
CA GLY A 127 -23.45 -7.16 -0.06
C GLY A 127 -23.67 -6.61 -1.47
N SER A 128 -22.61 -6.49 -2.26
CA SER A 128 -22.70 -6.12 -3.68
C SER A 128 -22.95 -7.36 -4.54
N ILE A 129 -23.79 -7.23 -5.56
CA ILE A 129 -24.08 -8.33 -6.48
C ILE A 129 -22.79 -8.63 -7.25
N ALA A 130 -22.21 -9.82 -7.04
CA ALA A 130 -21.08 -10.27 -7.84
C ALA A 130 -21.54 -10.36 -9.31
N LEU A 131 -20.94 -9.54 -10.18
CA LEU A 131 -21.40 -9.35 -11.57
C LEU A 131 -21.24 -10.60 -12.45
N THR A 132 -20.53 -11.63 -12.00
CA THR A 132 -20.29 -12.88 -12.75
C THR A 132 -19.75 -13.95 -11.81
N ASP A 133 -20.29 -15.16 -11.91
CA ASP A 133 -19.74 -16.34 -11.23
C ASP A 133 -18.32 -16.63 -11.76
N GLU A 134 -17.43 -17.10 -10.89
CA GLU A 134 -16.02 -17.41 -11.26
C GLU A 134 -15.93 -18.34 -12.48
N LYS A 135 -16.85 -19.30 -12.59
CA LYS A 135 -16.96 -20.21 -13.73
C LYS A 135 -17.35 -19.50 -15.02
N GLU A 136 -18.25 -18.52 -14.95
CA GLU A 136 -18.63 -17.73 -16.13
C GLU A 136 -17.49 -16.83 -16.58
N LYS A 137 -16.67 -16.30 -15.65
CA LYS A 137 -15.46 -15.55 -15.99
C LYS A 137 -14.45 -16.41 -16.73
N GLU A 138 -14.18 -17.61 -16.23
CA GLU A 138 -13.27 -18.56 -16.91
C GLU A 138 -13.76 -18.91 -18.33
N VAL A 139 -15.07 -19.11 -18.53
CA VAL A 139 -15.64 -19.37 -19.86
C VAL A 139 -15.56 -18.14 -20.77
N LEU A 140 -15.76 -16.93 -20.23
CA LEU A 140 -15.59 -15.67 -20.97
C LEU A 140 -14.13 -15.39 -21.35
N GLU A 141 -13.17 -15.82 -20.53
CA GLU A 141 -11.74 -15.64 -20.80
C GLU A 141 -11.20 -16.70 -21.76
N SER A 142 -11.70 -17.94 -21.67
CA SER A 142 -11.26 -19.06 -22.51
C SER A 142 -11.89 -19.07 -23.91
N ASN A 143 -13.14 -18.60 -24.07
CA ASN A 143 -13.86 -18.65 -25.34
C ASN A 143 -14.23 -17.27 -25.89
N ALA A 144 -13.52 -16.84 -26.93
CA ALA A 144 -13.72 -15.56 -27.60
C ALA A 144 -15.12 -15.39 -28.23
N PHE A 145 -15.74 -16.47 -28.73
CA PHE A 145 -17.08 -16.39 -29.33
C PHE A 145 -18.15 -16.17 -28.25
N TYR A 146 -18.05 -16.88 -27.12
CA TYR A 146 -18.98 -16.72 -26.00
C TYR A 146 -18.93 -15.30 -25.42
N LYS A 147 -17.73 -14.72 -25.31
CA LYS A 147 -17.56 -13.32 -24.91
C LYS A 147 -18.26 -12.35 -25.86
N LEU A 148 -18.07 -12.52 -27.17
CA LEU A 148 -18.66 -11.65 -28.18
C LEU A 148 -20.20 -11.76 -28.20
N GLU A 149 -20.75 -12.96 -28.06
CA GLU A 149 -22.19 -13.19 -27.93
C GLU A 149 -22.77 -12.50 -26.68
N ASN A 150 -22.08 -12.62 -25.55
CA ASN A 150 -22.51 -11.97 -24.31
C ASN A 150 -22.44 -10.45 -24.41
N GLU A 151 -21.40 -9.89 -25.05
CA GLU A 151 -21.32 -8.46 -25.34
C GLU A 151 -22.48 -7.98 -26.23
N LEU A 152 -22.83 -8.71 -27.28
CA LEU A 152 -23.98 -8.40 -28.12
C LEU A 152 -25.30 -8.49 -27.35
N LYS A 153 -25.47 -9.50 -26.51
CA LYS A 153 -26.65 -9.65 -25.65
C LYS A 153 -26.78 -8.50 -24.66
N ASN A 154 -25.67 -8.06 -24.07
CA ASN A 154 -25.64 -6.92 -23.15
C ASN A 154 -25.97 -5.60 -23.86
N LYS A 155 -25.48 -5.40 -25.09
CA LYS A 155 -25.85 -4.23 -25.92
C LYS A 155 -27.35 -4.20 -26.23
N LYS A 156 -27.93 -5.33 -26.64
CA LYS A 156 -29.37 -5.44 -26.90
C LYS A 156 -30.21 -5.12 -25.66
N LYS A 157 -29.86 -5.69 -24.50
CA LYS A 157 -30.51 -5.37 -23.22
C LYS A 157 -30.42 -3.89 -22.88
N ALA A 158 -29.26 -3.27 -23.12
CA ALA A 158 -29.08 -1.84 -22.91
C ALA A 158 -30.03 -1.05 -23.81
N GLU A 159 -30.08 -1.34 -25.12
CA GLU A 159 -30.99 -0.70 -26.07
C GLU A 159 -32.47 -0.85 -25.70
N GLU A 160 -32.89 -2.05 -25.30
CA GLU A 160 -34.26 -2.34 -24.83
C GLU A 160 -34.62 -1.54 -23.56
N SER A 161 -33.64 -1.25 -22.70
CA SER A 161 -33.85 -0.49 -21.46
C SER A 161 -33.94 1.03 -21.66
N ILE A 162 -33.37 1.57 -22.75
CA ILE A 162 -33.35 3.01 -23.06
C ILE A 162 -34.76 3.66 -23.06
N PRO A 163 -35.79 3.11 -23.74
CA PRO A 163 -37.11 3.76 -23.76
C PRO A 163 -37.74 3.82 -22.37
N LEU A 164 -37.59 2.77 -21.56
CA LEU A 164 -38.07 2.73 -20.18
C LEU A 164 -37.36 3.79 -19.32
N LEU A 165 -36.03 3.86 -19.41
CA LEU A 165 -35.24 4.88 -18.69
C LEU A 165 -35.63 6.30 -19.11
N THR A 166 -35.83 6.53 -20.41
CA THR A 166 -36.30 7.82 -20.94
C THR A 166 -37.69 8.18 -20.40
N GLN A 167 -38.61 7.20 -20.30
CA GLN A 167 -39.93 7.42 -19.70
C GLN A 167 -39.84 7.78 -18.21
N LEU A 168 -39.02 7.05 -17.43
CA LEU A 168 -38.80 7.32 -16.02
C LEU A 168 -38.16 8.70 -15.80
N GLN A 169 -37.19 9.08 -16.65
CA GLN A 169 -36.59 10.40 -16.62
C GLN A 169 -37.62 11.50 -16.90
N ASN A 170 -38.42 11.35 -17.96
CA ASN A 170 -39.49 12.30 -18.30
C ASN A 170 -40.53 12.43 -17.16
N LEU A 171 -40.88 11.32 -16.51
CA LEU A 171 -41.78 11.34 -15.34
C LEU A 171 -41.15 12.10 -14.17
N SER A 172 -39.87 11.84 -13.88
CA SER A 172 -39.12 12.55 -12.85
C SER A 172 -39.05 14.05 -13.13
N GLU A 173 -38.70 14.46 -14.35
CA GLU A 173 -38.63 15.87 -14.76
C GLU A 173 -39.99 16.58 -14.62
N ARG A 174 -41.09 15.90 -14.96
CA ARG A 174 -42.45 16.42 -14.76
C ARG A 174 -42.79 16.57 -13.27
N GLN A 175 -42.45 15.57 -12.46
CA GLN A 175 -42.74 15.56 -11.03
C GLN A 175 -41.94 16.63 -10.28
N TRP A 176 -40.70 16.89 -10.69
CA TRP A 176 -39.80 17.86 -10.05
C TRP A 176 -39.71 19.21 -10.76
N LYS A 177 -40.58 19.47 -11.76
CA LYS A 177 -40.67 20.77 -12.44
C LYS A 177 -40.90 21.93 -11.47
N ASP A 178 -41.63 21.67 -10.38
CA ASP A 178 -41.76 22.58 -9.24
C ASP A 178 -41.31 21.88 -7.94
N PRO A 179 -40.04 22.08 -7.51
CA PRO A 179 -39.49 21.44 -6.32
C PRO A 179 -40.11 21.96 -5.02
N TYR A 180 -40.70 23.17 -5.04
CA TYR A 180 -41.27 23.78 -3.83
C TYR A 180 -42.61 23.14 -3.47
N THR A 181 -43.52 22.97 -4.43
CA THR A 181 -44.82 22.33 -4.21
C THR A 181 -44.69 20.85 -3.89
N SER A 182 -43.83 20.12 -4.59
CA SER A 182 -43.51 18.70 -4.29
C SER A 182 -42.98 18.54 -2.86
N SER A 183 -42.01 19.36 -2.45
CA SER A 183 -41.49 19.36 -1.07
C SER A 183 -42.53 19.78 -0.03
N TYR A 184 -43.45 20.68 -0.37
CA TYR A 184 -44.57 21.06 0.49
C TYR A 184 -45.55 19.91 0.69
N ILE A 185 -45.94 19.20 -0.39
CA ILE A 185 -46.84 18.03 -0.34
C ILE A 185 -46.24 16.92 0.52
N ILE A 186 -44.95 16.60 0.29
CA ILE A 186 -44.22 15.61 1.08
C ILE A 186 -44.22 16.03 2.56
N ARG A 187 -43.82 17.26 2.89
CA ARG A 187 -43.83 17.76 4.27
C ARG A 187 -45.23 17.79 4.88
N LYS A 188 -46.28 18.07 4.11
CA LYS A 188 -47.67 18.04 4.58
C LYS A 188 -48.11 16.63 4.96
N SER A 189 -47.71 15.61 4.18
CA SER A 189 -48.01 14.20 4.51
C SER A 189 -47.37 13.75 5.82
N PHE A 190 -46.14 14.20 6.10
CA PHE A 190 -45.44 13.94 7.37
C PHE A 190 -45.89 14.84 8.54
N ARG A 191 -46.73 15.85 8.28
CA ARG A 191 -47.26 16.78 9.29
C ARG A 191 -48.69 16.46 9.74
N VAL A 192 -49.31 15.38 9.25
CA VAL A 192 -50.51 14.84 9.88
C VAL A 192 -50.08 14.33 11.26
N SER A 193 -50.44 15.13 12.25
CA SER A 193 -50.10 14.99 13.66
C SER A 193 -50.78 13.78 14.29
N PHE A 194 -50.16 13.33 15.39
CA PHE A 194 -50.83 12.70 16.54
C PHE A 194 -52.24 13.26 16.81
#